data_AF-A0A2D5ZWE1-F1
#
_entry.id   AF-A0A2D5ZWE1-F1
#
_cell.length_a   1.000
_cell.length_b   1.000
_cell.length_c   1.000
_cell.angle_alpha   90.00
_cell.angle_beta   90.00
_cell.angle_gamma   90.00
#
_symmetry.space_group_name_H-M   'P 1'
#
loop_
_entity.id
_entity.type
_entity.pdbx_description
1 polymer ?
#
loop_
_entity_poly.entity_id
_entity_poly.type
_entity_poly.pdbx_seq_one_letter_code
_entity_poly.pdbx_strand_id
1 'polypeptide(L)'
;MLDAFQLFVTRAVQHQDPEAQYQLEFDSNGFREEANDALIELAEKLKEIVVKKKKSVYFRALPPKDRKVVHQYLAEDERVKSHSVGDGLYKKIKIYPARGDRRPNREAQSQQ
;
A
#
# COMPACT_ATOMS: atom_id res chain seq x y z
N MET A 1 14.62 2.41 3.46
CA MET A 1 15.85 2.86 4.13
C MET A 1 15.61 4.19 4.85
N LEU A 2 15.09 5.22 4.18
CA LEU A 2 14.70 6.49 4.81
C LEU A 2 13.81 6.32 6.06
N ASP A 3 12.80 5.45 6.01
CA ASP A 3 11.95 5.20 7.18
C ASP A 3 12.70 4.58 8.37
N ALA A 4 13.75 3.77 8.10
CA ALA A 4 14.55 3.19 9.16
C ALA A 4 15.44 4.25 9.84
N PHE A 5 16.02 5.16 9.05
CA PHE A 5 16.76 6.30 9.57
C PHE A 5 15.85 7.23 10.38
N GLN A 6 14.67 7.58 9.85
CA GLN A 6 13.69 8.38 10.56
C GLN A 6 13.33 7.74 11.90
N LEU A 7 13.00 6.44 11.91
CA LEU A 7 12.68 5.72 13.14
C LEU A 7 13.83 5.79 14.15
N PHE A 8 15.06 5.54 13.70
CA PHE A 8 16.24 5.54 14.57
C PHE A 8 16.50 6.92 15.17
N VAL A 9 16.49 7.98 14.35
CA VAL A 9 16.73 9.34 14.83
C VAL A 9 15.59 9.80 15.74
N THR A 10 14.33 9.55 15.38
CA THR A 10 13.19 9.87 16.25
C THR A 10 13.32 9.19 17.62
N ARG A 11 13.70 7.91 17.65
CA ARG A 11 13.94 7.18 18.90
C ARG A 11 15.12 7.77 19.70
N ALA A 12 16.21 8.13 19.04
CA ALA A 12 17.38 8.71 19.69
C ALA A 12 17.06 10.06 20.33
N VAL A 13 16.32 10.92 19.63
CA VAL A 13 15.90 12.24 20.13
C VAL A 13 14.92 12.09 21.30
N GLN A 14 13.92 11.22 21.19
CA GLN A 14 12.96 10.95 22.27
C GLN A 14 13.63 10.41 23.54
N HIS A 15 14.73 9.66 23.41
CA HIS A 15 15.47 9.18 24.57
C HIS A 15 16.23 10.31 25.29
N GLN A 16 16.63 11.37 24.58
CA GLN A 16 17.35 12.49 25.18
C GLN A 16 16.43 13.48 25.88
N ASP A 17 15.21 13.68 25.35
CA ASP A 17 14.19 14.53 25.94
C ASP A 17 12.83 13.84 25.91
N PRO A 18 12.46 13.13 26.98
CA PRO A 18 11.22 12.34 27.05
C PRO A 18 9.94 13.19 27.10
N GLU A 19 10.02 14.42 27.59
CA GLU A 19 8.87 15.32 27.77
C GLU A 19 8.55 16.10 26.48
N ALA A 20 9.53 16.23 25.58
CA ALA A 20 9.35 16.91 24.30
C ALA A 20 8.76 15.99 23.21
N GLN A 21 7.67 16.44 22.59
CA GLN A 21 7.04 15.77 21.46
C GLN A 21 7.59 16.30 20.13
N TYR A 22 8.66 15.69 19.62
CA TYR A 22 9.20 16.03 18.31
C TYR A 22 8.48 15.30 17.18
N GLN A 23 8.02 16.05 16.17
CA GLN A 23 7.63 15.50 14.87
C GLN A 23 8.80 15.65 13.91
N LEU A 24 9.50 14.54 13.67
CA LEU A 24 10.65 14.49 12.75
C LEU A 24 10.25 13.80 11.46
N GLU A 25 10.53 14.46 10.35
CA GLU A 25 10.39 13.91 9.00
C GLU A 25 11.75 13.89 8.32
N PHE A 26 12.11 12.73 7.76
CA PHE A 26 13.29 12.57 6.93
C PHE A 26 12.86 12.43 5.49
N ASP A 27 13.36 13.31 4.65
CA ASP A 27 13.22 13.24 3.21
C ASP A 27 14.57 13.51 2.54
N SER A 28 14.69 13.08 1.29
CA SER A 28 15.88 13.29 0.47
C SER A 28 15.43 13.83 -0.87
N ASN A 29 15.45 15.16 -1.02
CA ASN A 29 15.15 15.85 -2.27
C ASN A 29 13.84 15.40 -2.94
N GLY A 30 12.75 15.28 -2.18
CA GLY A 30 11.43 14.90 -2.71
C GLY A 30 11.25 13.41 -2.98
N PHE A 31 12.20 12.54 -2.57
CA PHE A 31 12.13 11.10 -2.83
C PHE A 31 10.79 10.46 -2.42
N ARG A 32 10.19 10.91 -1.31
CA ARG A 32 8.89 10.39 -0.86
C ARG A 32 7.75 10.72 -1.83
N GLU A 33 7.77 11.91 -2.41
CA GLU A 33 6.77 12.36 -3.38
C GLU A 33 6.93 11.59 -4.69
N GLU A 34 8.15 11.56 -5.23
CA GLU A 34 8.47 10.81 -6.46
C GLU A 34 8.11 9.31 -6.34
N ALA A 35 8.35 8.71 -5.18
CA ALA A 35 7.97 7.32 -4.91
C ALA A 35 6.45 7.12 -4.90
N ASN A 36 5.69 8.06 -4.34
CA ASN A 36 4.23 8.00 -4.34
C ASN A 36 3.68 8.14 -5.76
N ASP A 37 4.21 9.06 -6.55
CA ASP A 37 3.80 9.28 -7.94
C ASP A 37 4.05 8.03 -8.78
N ALA A 38 5.23 7.41 -8.63
CA ALA A 38 5.55 6.15 -9.30
C ALA A 38 4.60 5.00 -8.90
N LEU A 39 4.14 4.95 -7.63
CA LEU A 39 3.16 3.97 -7.17
C LEU A 39 1.78 4.22 -7.80
N ILE A 40 1.36 5.48 -7.88
CA ILE A 40 0.09 5.90 -8.49
C ILE A 40 0.09 5.57 -9.98
N GLU A 41 1.15 5.90 -10.72
CA GLU A 41 1.28 5.55 -12.14
C GLU A 41 1.17 4.04 -12.38
N LEU A 42 1.83 3.25 -11.52
CA LEU A 42 1.76 1.80 -11.63
C LEU A 42 0.36 1.27 -11.29
N ALA A 43 -0.29 1.85 -10.29
CA ALA A 43 -1.66 1.51 -9.94
C ALA A 43 -2.62 1.80 -11.10
N GLU A 44 -2.43 2.92 -11.80
CA GLU A 44 -3.23 3.29 -12.98
C GLU A 44 -3.07 2.29 -14.11
N LYS A 45 -1.83 1.95 -14.47
CA LYS A 45 -1.54 0.93 -15.49
C LYS A 45 -2.20 -0.41 -15.16
N LEU A 46 -2.13 -0.83 -13.90
CA LEU A 46 -2.75 -2.08 -13.45
C LEU A 46 -4.28 -2.01 -13.46
N LYS A 47 -4.85 -0.87 -13.05
CA LYS A 47 -6.29 -0.61 -13.11
C LYS A 47 -6.82 -0.75 -14.54
N GLU A 48 -6.16 -0.11 -15.50
CA GLU A 48 -6.53 -0.22 -16.92
C GLU A 48 -6.49 -1.66 -17.43
N ILE A 49 -5.44 -2.41 -17.06
CA ILE A 49 -5.32 -3.83 -17.41
C ILE A 49 -6.49 -4.64 -16.83
N VAL A 50 -6.87 -4.39 -15.57
CA VAL A 50 -7.99 -5.07 -14.90
C VAL A 50 -9.30 -4.74 -15.58
N VAL A 51 -9.55 -3.46 -15.90
CA VAL A 51 -10.78 -3.03 -16.57
C VAL A 51 -10.87 -3.62 -17.98
N LYS A 52 -9.77 -3.60 -18.74
CA LYS A 52 -9.72 -4.12 -20.11
C LYS A 52 -9.82 -5.64 -20.18
N LYS A 53 -9.06 -6.36 -19.36
CA LYS A 53 -9.00 -7.83 -19.39
C LYS A 53 -10.06 -8.50 -18.52
N LYS A 54 -10.71 -7.77 -17.62
CA LYS A 54 -11.63 -8.29 -16.58
C LYS A 54 -11.02 -9.41 -15.74
N LYS A 55 -9.69 -9.38 -15.57
CA LYS A 55 -8.93 -10.36 -14.78
C LYS A 55 -8.24 -9.64 -13.64
N SER A 56 -8.17 -10.29 -12.49
CA SER A 56 -7.45 -9.73 -11.34
C SER A 56 -5.95 -9.72 -11.57
N VAL A 57 -5.27 -8.69 -11.06
CA VAL A 57 -3.82 -8.57 -11.06
C VAL A 57 -3.32 -8.32 -9.64
N TYR A 58 -2.03 -8.54 -9.41
CA TYR A 58 -1.40 -8.30 -8.12
C TYR A 58 -0.39 -7.17 -8.25
N PHE A 59 -0.45 -6.25 -7.29
CA PHE A 59 0.65 -5.36 -6.97
C PHE A 59 1.71 -6.11 -6.16
N ARG A 60 2.97 -5.70 -6.28
CA ARG A 60 4.06 -6.21 -5.43
C ARG A 60 3.75 -6.01 -3.94
N ALA A 61 4.47 -6.75 -3.08
CA ALA A 61 4.39 -6.51 -1.65
C ALA A 61 4.90 -5.09 -1.34
N LEU A 62 4.14 -4.37 -0.52
CA LEU A 62 4.41 -2.97 -0.19
C LEU A 62 4.32 -2.76 1.33
N PRO A 63 5.09 -1.82 1.90
CA PRO A 63 4.90 -1.34 3.27
C PRO A 63 3.48 -0.82 3.52
N PRO A 64 2.98 -0.82 4.78
CA PRO A 64 1.64 -0.33 5.10
C PRO A 64 1.34 1.10 4.61
N LYS A 65 2.31 2.01 4.66
CA LYS A 65 2.18 3.39 4.19
C LYS A 65 1.87 3.44 2.69
N ASP A 66 2.73 2.83 1.89
CA ASP A 66 2.61 2.76 0.43
C ASP A 66 1.34 2.02 0.01
N ARG A 67 0.98 0.93 0.71
CA ARG A 67 -0.29 0.23 0.45
C ARG A 67 -1.49 1.13 0.63
N LYS A 68 -1.48 1.99 1.66
CA LYS A 68 -2.58 2.93 1.90
C LYS A 68 -2.74 3.89 0.73
N VAL A 69 -1.63 4.42 0.19
CA VAL A 69 -1.65 5.30 -0.99
C VAL A 69 -2.31 4.61 -2.18
N VAL A 70 -1.88 3.39 -2.51
CA VAL A 70 -2.45 2.62 -3.63
C VAL A 70 -3.93 2.29 -3.41
N HIS A 71 -4.31 1.87 -2.20
CA HIS A 71 -5.70 1.58 -1.87
C HIS A 71 -6.60 2.82 -1.98
N GLN A 72 -6.11 3.97 -1.51
CA GLN A 72 -6.85 5.22 -1.57
C GLN A 72 -7.04 5.68 -3.01
N TYR A 73 -5.99 5.63 -3.83
CA TYR A 73 -6.07 5.93 -5.26
C TYR A 73 -7.06 5.03 -6.00
N LEU A 74 -6.98 3.71 -5.79
CA LEU A 74 -7.87 2.76 -6.45
C LEU A 74 -9.32 2.83 -5.95
N ALA A 75 -9.57 3.39 -4.76
CA ALA A 75 -10.91 3.56 -4.22
C ALA A 75 -11.69 4.70 -4.91
N GLU A 76 -11.01 5.61 -5.60
CA GLU A 76 -11.63 6.69 -6.37
C GLU A 76 -12.32 6.18 -7.65
N ASP A 77 -11.99 4.97 -8.11
CA ASP A 77 -12.54 4.39 -9.34
C ASP A 77 -13.47 3.20 -9.06
N GLU A 78 -14.78 3.42 -9.21
CA GLU A 78 -15.81 2.41 -8.97
C GLU A 78 -15.72 1.17 -9.88
N ARG A 79 -14.91 1.21 -10.95
CA ARG A 79 -14.78 0.07 -11.89
C ARG A 79 -13.91 -1.05 -11.31
N VAL A 80 -13.10 -0.76 -10.30
CA VAL A 80 -12.18 -1.71 -9.67
C VAL A 80 -12.36 -1.76 -8.16
N LYS A 81 -11.88 -2.83 -7.56
CA LYS A 81 -11.75 -3.01 -6.11
C LYS A 81 -10.35 -3.53 -5.81
N SER A 82 -9.88 -3.27 -4.60
CA SER A 82 -8.57 -3.71 -4.14
C SER A 82 -8.67 -4.43 -2.78
N HIS A 83 -7.84 -5.44 -2.57
CA HIS A 83 -7.77 -6.16 -1.29
C HIS A 83 -6.33 -6.60 -1.00
N SER A 84 -5.86 -6.40 0.23
CA SER A 84 -4.54 -6.86 0.65
C SER A 84 -4.56 -8.36 0.96
N VAL A 85 -3.64 -9.14 0.39
CA VAL A 85 -3.53 -10.60 0.55
C VAL A 85 -2.14 -10.99 1.06
N GLY A 86 -2.10 -11.87 2.06
CA GLY A 86 -0.87 -12.37 2.71
C GLY A 86 -0.63 -11.75 4.09
N ASP A 87 0.59 -11.90 4.62
CA ASP A 87 0.93 -11.50 5.99
C ASP A 87 2.11 -10.52 6.08
N GLY A 88 2.03 -9.63 7.08
CA GLY A 88 3.09 -8.69 7.42
C GLY A 88 3.66 -7.89 6.25
N LEU A 89 4.97 -8.00 6.07
CA LEU A 89 5.75 -7.34 5.01
C LEU A 89 5.53 -7.95 3.62
N TYR A 90 4.99 -9.17 3.56
CA TYR A 90 4.74 -9.88 2.30
C TYR A 90 3.31 -9.66 1.77
N LYS A 91 2.52 -8.84 2.45
CA LYS A 91 1.17 -8.46 2.00
C LYS A 91 1.22 -7.75 0.65
N LYS A 92 0.62 -8.40 -0.34
CA LYS A 92 0.42 -7.90 -1.71
C LYS A 92 -0.95 -7.26 -1.83
N ILE A 93 -1.18 -6.43 -2.86
CA ILE A 93 -2.51 -5.89 -3.16
C ILE A 93 -3.08 -6.63 -4.37
N LYS A 94 -4.23 -7.27 -4.23
CA LYS A 94 -5.01 -7.84 -5.33
C LYS A 94 -5.99 -6.78 -5.85
N ILE A 95 -5.93 -6.48 -7.14
CA ILE A 95 -6.84 -5.55 -7.82
C ILE A 95 -7.76 -6.38 -8.71
N TYR A 96 -9.07 -6.16 -8.64
CA TYR A 96 -10.07 -6.95 -9.35
C TYR A 96 -11.24 -6.07 -9.81
N PRO A 97 -11.96 -6.44 -10.89
CA PRO A 97 -13.05 -5.62 -11.41
C PRO A 97 -14.25 -5.62 -10.45
N ALA A 98 -14.91 -4.47 -10.26
CA ALA A 98 -16.06 -4.34 -9.38
C ALA A 98 -17.33 -4.97 -9.96
N ARG A 99 -17.50 -4.93 -11.29
CA ARG A 99 -18.64 -5.52 -12.01
C ARG A 99 -18.33 -6.95 -12.43
N GLY A 100 -18.45 -7.86 -11.46
CA GLY A 100 -18.20 -9.28 -11.66
C GLY A 100 -18.30 -10.04 -10.34
N ASP A 101 -19.33 -9.75 -9.55
CA ASP A 101 -19.64 -10.50 -8.35
C ASP A 101 -20.16 -11.88 -8.76
N ARG A 102 -19.23 -12.79 -9.10
CA ARG A 102 -19.47 -14.23 -9.13
C ARG A 102 -18.46 -14.90 -8.21
N ARG A 103 -18.93 -14.95 -6.95
CA ARG A 103 -18.57 -15.84 -5.84
C ARG A 103 -17.31 -15.48 -5.05
N PRO A 104 -17.43 -15.16 -3.74
CA PRO A 104 -16.30 -15.31 -2.84
C PRO A 104 -15.99 -16.80 -2.66
N ASN A 105 -14.72 -17.16 -2.86
CA ASN A 105 -14.17 -18.47 -2.55
C ASN A 105 -14.35 -18.73 -1.05
N ARG A 106 -15.21 -19.70 -0.68
CA ARG A 106 -15.33 -20.22 0.68
C ARG A 106 -14.16 -21.17 0.96
N GLU A 107 -12.94 -20.66 1.02
CA GLU A 107 -11.77 -21.48 1.37
C GLU A 107 -10.73 -20.64 2.11
N ALA A 108 -11.05 -20.26 3.35
CA ALA A 108 -10.08 -19.86 4.37
C ALA A 108 -10.66 -19.92 5.80
N GLN A 109 -11.65 -20.79 6.03
CA GLN A 109 -12.16 -21.12 7.38
C GLN A 109 -12.40 -22.63 7.45
N SER A 110 -11.32 -23.39 7.30
CA SER A 110 -11.27 -24.82 7.61
C SER A 110 -9.81 -25.19 7.83
N GLN A 111 -9.35 -24.93 9.06
CA GLN A 111 -8.09 -25.28 9.74
C GLN A 111 -7.88 -24.17 10.78
N GLN A 112 -8.07 -24.31 12.08
CA GLN A 112 -8.28 -25.45 12.99
C GLN A 112 -9.22 -24.97 14.12
#